data_AF-A0A972SJA7-F1
#
_entry.id   AF-A0A972SJA7-F1
#
_cell.length_a   1.000
_cell.length_b   1.000
_cell.length_c   1.000
_cell.angle_alpha   90.00
_cell.angle_beta   90.00
_cell.angle_gamma   90.00
#
_symmetry.space_group_name_H-M   'P 1'
#
loop_
_entity.id
_entity.type
_entity.pdbx_description
1 polymer ?
#
loop_
_entity_poly.entity_id
_entity_poly.type
_entity_poly.pdbx_seq_one_letter_code
_entity_poly.pdbx_strand_id
1 'polypeptide(L)' 'MFTCRNQPCGEQWEMSDVVIKNEGQGLLFRCPMCGARNYVERFDGEDGSVLYEQIEGRPATGPMAE' A
#
# COMPACT_ATOMS: atom_id res chain seq x y z
N MET A 1 -7.19 6.65 -3.03
CA MET A 1 -8.20 5.61 -2.69
C MET A 1 -7.52 4.26 -2.80
N PHE A 2 -7.69 3.41 -1.78
CA PHE A 2 -7.14 2.06 -1.75
C PHE A 2 -8.26 1.05 -1.66
N THR A 3 -8.10 -0.11 -2.29
CA THR A 3 -9.12 -1.16 -2.31
C THR A 3 -8.59 -2.41 -1.63
N CYS A 4 -9.34 -2.99 -0.71
CA CYS A 4 -8.97 -4.28 -0.12
C CYS A 4 -9.03 -5.37 -1.19
N ARG A 5 -7.87 -5.94 -1.54
CA ARG A 5 -7.73 -7.00 -2.57
C ARG A 5 -8.14 -8.40 -2.07
N ASN A 6 -8.55 -8.53 -0.81
CA ASN A 6 -9.15 -9.76 -0.33
C ASN A 6 -10.58 -9.86 -0.89
N GLN A 7 -10.82 -10.78 -1.83
CA GLN A 7 -12.08 -10.91 -2.56
C GLN A 7 -13.36 -10.92 -1.69
N PRO A 8 -13.41 -11.55 -0.50
CA PRO A 8 -14.60 -11.46 0.35
C PRO A 8 -14.82 -10.08 1.01
N CYS A 9 -13.84 -9.18 0.98
CA CYS A 9 -13.92 -7.85 1.59
C CYS A 9 -14.17 -6.74 0.57
N GLY A 10 -13.27 -6.51 -0.38
CA GLY A 10 -13.46 -5.52 -1.46
C GLY A 10 -13.61 -4.05 -1.03
N GLU A 11 -13.58 -3.74 0.27
CA GLU A 11 -13.84 -2.39 0.80
C GLU A 11 -12.82 -1.36 0.34
N GLN A 12 -13.23 -0.09 0.23
CA GLN A 12 -12.36 1.01 -0.18
C GLN A 12 -12.03 1.93 0.99
N TRP A 13 -10.83 2.51 0.97
CA TRP A 13 -10.28 3.32 2.05
C TRP A 13 -9.56 4.56 1.53
N GLU A 14 -9.68 5.67 2.24
CA GLU A 14 -8.81 6.81 2.02
C GLU A 14 -7.46 6.62 2.72
N MET A 15 -6.46 7.38 2.31
CA MET A 15 -5.14 7.32 2.94
C MET A 15 -5.19 7.69 4.42
N SER A 16 -6.10 8.57 4.81
CA SER A 16 -6.31 8.98 6.21
C SER A 16 -6.95 7.91 7.08
N ASP A 17 -7.62 6.90 6.49
CA ASP A 17 -8.31 5.83 7.21
C ASP A 17 -7.42 4.62 7.50
N VAL A 18 -6.23 4.56 6.90
CA VAL A 18 -5.35 3.39 6.97
C VAL A 18 -3.95 3.75 7.45
N VAL A 19 -3.35 2.82 8.18
CA VAL A 19 -1.95 2.94 8.59
C VAL A 19 -1.07 2.21 7.58
N ILE A 20 -0.26 2.98 6.86
CA ILE A 20 0.77 2.45 5.95
C ILE A 20 2.07 2.29 6.70
N LYS A 21 2.66 1.09 6.65
CA LYS A 21 3.95 0.80 7.26
C LYS A 21 4.68 -0.32 6.53
N ASN A 22 5.99 -0.39 6.72
CA ASN A 22 6.79 -1.51 6.22
C ASN A 22 6.84 -2.62 7.27
N GLU A 23 6.27 -3.80 6.95
CA GLU A 23 6.30 -4.99 7.84
C GLU A 23 7.46 -5.96 7.47
N GLY A 24 8.54 -5.46 6.85
CA GLY A 24 9.72 -6.24 6.44
C GLY A 24 9.61 -6.84 5.03
N GLN A 25 8.58 -6.48 4.28
CA GLN A 25 8.25 -7.08 2.97
C GLN A 25 7.85 -6.05 1.91
N GLY A 26 8.02 -4.76 2.21
CA GLY A 26 7.48 -3.64 1.43
C GLY A 26 6.49 -2.82 2.26
N LEU A 27 6.15 -1.64 1.76
CA LEU A 27 5.10 -0.81 2.35
C LEU A 27 3.74 -1.45 2.08
N LEU A 28 2.92 -1.54 3.12
CA LEU A 28 1.57 -2.06 3.04
C LEU A 28 0.67 -1.41 4.07
N PHE A 29 -0.63 -1.45 3.83
CA PHE A 29 -1.63 -1.24 4.88
C PHE A 29 -2.39 -2.54 5.14
N ARG A 30 -2.91 -2.66 6.37
CA ARG A 30 -3.86 -3.73 6.71
C ARG A 30 -5.26 -3.18 6.59
N CYS A 31 -6.13 -3.91 5.89
CA CYS A 31 -7.55 -3.54 5.80
C CYS A 31 -8.14 -3.48 7.22
N PRO A 32 -8.72 -2.35 7.64
CA PRO A 32 -9.35 -2.22 8.96
C PRO A 32 -10.47 -3.23 9.22
N MET A 33 -11.16 -3.67 8.16
CA MET A 33 -12.29 -4.61 8.26
C MET A 33 -11.88 -6.08 8.34
N CYS A 34 -10.90 -6.53 7.56
CA CYS A 34 -10.55 -7.96 7.48
C CYS A 34 -9.08 -8.29 7.79
N GLY A 35 -8.24 -7.29 8.05
CA GLY A 35 -6.82 -7.47 8.38
C GLY A 35 -5.92 -7.90 7.22
N ALA A 36 -6.47 -8.03 6.00
CA ALA A 36 -5.71 -8.40 4.81
C ALA A 36 -4.63 -7.37 4.48
N ARG A 37 -3.48 -7.85 4.00
CA ARG A 37 -2.35 -7.01 3.59
C ARG A 37 -2.56 -6.50 2.17
N ASN A 38 -2.41 -5.19 1.98
CA ASN A 38 -2.53 -4.53 0.70
C ASN A 38 -1.26 -3.68 0.49
N TYR A 39 -0.47 -4.03 -0.51
CA TYR A 39 0.81 -3.39 -0.76
C TYR A 39 0.62 -2.03 -1.43
N VAL A 40 1.52 -1.11 -1.08
CA VAL A 40 1.57 0.23 -1.66
C VAL A 40 3.03 0.59 -1.95
N GLU A 41 3.23 1.50 -2.87
CA GLU A 41 4.51 2.14 -3.14
C GLU A 41 4.44 3.62 -2.75
N ARG A 42 5.56 4.16 -2.26
CA ARG A 42 5.68 5.57 -1.86
C ARG A 42 6.31 6.34 -3.01
N PHE A 43 5.72 7.48 -3.35
CA PHE A 43 6.23 8.41 -4.34
C PHE A 43 6.40 9.79 -3.72
N ASP A 44 7.49 10.47 -4.09
CA ASP A 44 7.69 11.88 -3.77
C ASP A 44 7.09 12.70 -4.91
N GLY A 45 6.04 13.46 -4.61
CA GLY A 45 5.45 14.41 -5.56
C GLY A 45 6.42 15.56 -5.82
N GLU A 46 6.28 16.22 -6.97
CA GLU A 46 7.14 17.34 -7.39
C GLU A 46 7.10 18.53 -6.40
N ASP A 47 6.02 18.66 -5.63
CA ASP A 47 5.83 19.66 -4.58
C ASP A 47 6.48 19.26 -3.22
N GLY A 48 7.16 18.11 -3.17
CA GLY A 48 7.71 17.54 -1.92
C GLY A 48 6.67 16.80 -1.06
N SER A 49 5.44 16.68 -1.54
CA SER A 49 4.37 15.90 -0.90
C SER A 49 4.65 14.39 -1.00
N VAL A 50 4.33 13.64 0.05
CA VAL A 50 4.46 12.18 0.05
C VAL A 50 3.14 11.55 -0.41
N LEU A 51 3.19 10.80 -1.51
CA LEU A 51 2.05 10.09 -2.07
C LEU A 51 2.25 8.58 -1.91
N TYR A 52 1.14 7.86 -1.88
CA TYR A 52 1.12 6.41 -1.84
C TYR A 52 0.16 5.88 -2.90
N GLU A 53 0.62 4.91 -3.68
CA GLU A 53 -0.20 4.22 -4.70
C GLU A 53 -0.29 2.73 -4.37
N GLN A 54 -1.49 2.17 -4.54
CA GLN A 54 -1.68 0.74 -4.33
C GLN A 54 -1.17 -0.08 -5.52
N ILE A 55 -0.29 -1.04 -5.23
CA ILE A 55 0.29 -1.94 -6.23
C ILE A 55 -0.32 -3.34 -6.16
N GLU A 56 -0.21 -4.07 -7.26
CA GLU A 56 -0.65 -5.47 -7.33
C GLU A 56 0.44 -6.42 -6.84
N GLY A 57 0.13 -7.19 -5.81
CA GLY A 57 1.07 -8.14 -5.23
C GLY A 57 2.17 -7.50 -4.38
N ARG A 58 3.13 -8.31 -3.97
CA ARG A 58 4.27 -7.86 -3.15
C ARG A 58 5.25 -7.12 -4.06
N PRO A 59 5.83 -5.98 -3.63
CA PRO A 59 6.88 -5.34 -4.40
C PRO A 59 8.02 -6.35 -4.63
N ALA A 60 8.47 -6.46 -5.89
CA ALA A 60 9.72 -7.14 -6.18
C ALA A 60 10.79 -6.48 -5.32
N THR A 61 11.64 -7.26 -4.69
CA THR A 61 12.66 -6.79 -3.73
C THR A 61 13.60 -5.77 -4.38
N GLY A 62 13.23 -4.49 -4.39
CA GLY A 62 14.00 -3.37 -4.94
C GLY A 62 14.43 -3.54 -6.40
N PRO A 63 15.04 -2.51 -7.01
CA PRO A 63 15.80 -2.71 -8.22
C PRO A 63 17.03 -3.57 -7.87
N MET A 64 17.42 -4.48 -8.76
CA MET A 64 18.85 -4.59 -9.03
C MET A 64 19.25 -3.19 -9.52
N ALA A 65 19.74 -2.34 -8.62
CA ALA A 65 20.51 -1.19 -9.04
C ALA A 65 21.83 -1.77 -9.56
N GLU A 66 21.97 -1.81 -10.88
CA GLU A 66 23.26 -1.96 -11.56
C GLU A 66 24.14 -0.72 -11.34
#